data_AF-A0A1B0Z1V3-F1
#
_entry.id   AF-A0A1B0Z1V3-F1
#
_cell.length_a   1.000
_cell.length_b   1.000
_cell.length_c   1.000
_cell.angle_alpha   90.00
_cell.angle_beta   90.00
_cell.angle_gamma   90.00
#
_symmetry.space_group_name_H-M   'P 1'
#
loop_
_entity.id
_entity.type
_entity.pdbx_description
1 polymer ?
#
loop_
_entity_poly.entity_id
_entity_poly.type
_entity_poly.pdbx_seq_one_letter_code
_entity_poly.pdbx_strand_id
1 'polypeptide(L)'
;MAAIITEKFRQHNATQFYESFSEASANVYYLMIGKSTPFTAATSGGTDDSPGTPADDVGTEFYTWDHTTALKKIDSSNIQYAIPRRDWANSTTYDMYEHNISSSNTTTSGASNLYDSTFYFRTSDNRIYKVLDNNDGSAYSGSEPTSTSTSPFVLGGYTLKYMYTITASDSTKYLTPDFMPVATDSTVSAAASDGKIESLIITAGSGYTNGTYYAAVYGDGTSQGTSSGAIVRITVSGGAIASFGLTAGTDTTIHDGGAAYTYGTVNLGSDYTFSDNGLSTSSSMGSGSGGAVTVQISPKSGHGYDAVKELGGHYVMMRATLTGAEADDILAGNDFRNIGLVVDPTTYGTTTVASATTHRQVSALKLTSQSGTFTNDEKISQASTGAIGKVVEWDSTLGILYYQQERYADYGTVSATGSNTAFSGSNAVTGASSSAVGTPDSTADSAVTLANGNTITFTDGYANPELQPDSGNIIYQENRKPISRATDQTEDIKIIVEF
;
A
#
# COMPACT_ATOMS: atom_id res chain seq x y z
N MET A 1 -12.77 -30.43 5.59
CA MET A 1 -12.58 -29.33 6.56
C MET A 1 -12.63 -28.04 5.76
N ALA A 2 -13.40 -27.04 6.19
CA ALA A 2 -13.50 -25.73 5.55
C ALA A 2 -13.06 -24.65 6.55
N ALA A 3 -12.17 -23.76 6.13
CA ALA A 3 -11.62 -22.67 6.93
C ALA A 3 -11.30 -21.48 6.02
N ILE A 4 -11.34 -20.27 6.58
CA ILE A 4 -10.95 -19.02 5.89
C ILE A 4 -10.08 -18.18 6.82
N ILE A 5 -9.22 -17.34 6.22
CA ILE A 5 -8.59 -16.22 6.92
C ILE A 5 -9.57 -15.04 6.79
N THR A 6 -10.08 -14.55 7.90
CA THR A 6 -11.02 -13.42 7.89
C THR A 6 -10.31 -12.13 7.56
N GLU A 7 -11.02 -11.20 6.94
CA GLU A 7 -10.53 -9.82 6.71
C GLU A 7 -9.97 -9.16 7.99
N LYS A 8 -10.61 -9.39 9.14
CA LYS A 8 -10.15 -8.84 10.42
C LYS A 8 -8.74 -9.29 10.82
N PHE A 9 -8.32 -10.49 10.40
CA PHE A 9 -6.96 -10.99 10.65
C PHE A 9 -5.94 -10.25 9.79
N ARG A 10 -6.26 -10.07 8.50
CA ARG A 10 -5.47 -9.29 7.55
C ARG A 10 -5.29 -7.84 8.04
N GLN A 11 -6.39 -7.19 8.42
CA GLN A 11 -6.40 -5.83 8.98
C GLN A 11 -5.62 -5.73 10.29
N HIS A 12 -5.68 -6.75 11.16
CA HIS A 12 -4.91 -6.77 12.40
C HIS A 12 -3.40 -6.76 12.09
N ASN A 13 -2.93 -7.62 11.20
CA ASN A 13 -1.52 -7.66 10.81
C ASN A 13 -1.06 -6.37 10.11
N ALA A 14 -1.89 -5.83 9.21
CA ALA A 14 -1.62 -4.53 8.58
C ALA A 14 -1.52 -3.40 9.61
N THR A 15 -2.36 -3.42 10.65
CA THR A 15 -2.30 -2.45 11.76
C THR A 15 -1.03 -2.59 12.57
N GLN A 16 -0.64 -3.81 12.93
CA GLN A 16 0.63 -4.03 13.65
C GLN A 16 1.83 -3.56 12.84
N PHE A 17 1.86 -3.82 11.54
CA PHE A 17 2.92 -3.32 10.66
C PHE A 17 2.89 -1.81 10.47
N TYR A 18 1.72 -1.17 10.45
CA TYR A 18 1.64 0.29 10.36
C TYR A 18 2.10 0.95 11.69
N GLU A 19 1.69 0.39 12.82
CA GLU A 19 2.02 0.89 14.16
C GLU A 19 3.52 0.76 14.50
N SER A 20 4.21 -0.26 13.99
CA SER A 20 5.63 -0.51 14.26
C SER A 20 6.57 0.64 13.83
N PHE A 21 6.13 1.53 12.93
CA PHE A 21 6.88 2.72 12.52
C PHE A 21 6.82 3.88 13.54
N SER A 22 5.88 3.84 14.49
CA SER A 22 5.58 4.99 15.37
C SER A 22 5.29 4.65 16.83
N GLU A 23 5.29 3.36 17.19
CA GLU A 23 5.14 2.92 18.56
C GLU A 23 6.30 3.37 19.46
N ALA A 24 6.13 3.25 20.79
CA ALA A 24 7.11 3.76 21.76
C ALA A 24 8.50 3.11 21.62
N SER A 25 8.56 1.88 21.11
CA SER A 25 9.77 1.16 20.73
C SER A 25 9.74 0.81 19.24
N ALA A 26 9.55 1.83 18.40
CA ALA A 26 9.41 1.66 16.96
C ALA A 26 10.62 0.94 16.34
N ASN A 27 10.33 0.06 15.39
CA ASN A 27 11.32 -0.47 14.48
C ASN A 27 11.75 0.62 13.49
N VAL A 28 13.02 0.57 13.07
CA VAL A 28 13.56 1.47 12.07
C VAL A 28 13.65 0.77 10.72
N TYR A 29 12.91 1.28 9.75
CA TYR A 29 12.83 0.74 8.40
C TYR A 29 13.71 1.54 7.44
N TYR A 30 14.50 0.85 6.63
CA TYR A 30 15.27 1.46 5.55
C TYR A 30 14.99 0.75 4.22
N LEU A 31 14.71 1.55 3.19
CA LEU A 31 14.84 1.14 1.81
C LEU A 31 16.32 0.92 1.50
N MET A 32 16.69 -0.27 1.03
CA MET A 32 18.01 -0.57 0.50
C MET A 32 17.98 -0.45 -1.03
N ILE A 33 19.02 0.14 -1.61
CA ILE A 33 19.29 0.06 -3.04
C ILE A 33 20.67 -0.56 -3.27
N GLY A 34 20.81 -1.31 -4.35
CA GLY A 34 22.08 -1.95 -4.65
C GLY A 34 22.15 -2.59 -6.02
N LYS A 35 23.14 -3.46 -6.17
CA LYS A 35 23.47 -4.17 -7.41
C LYS A 35 23.76 -3.19 -8.56
N SER A 36 24.84 -2.43 -8.40
CA SER A 36 25.29 -1.49 -9.45
C SER A 36 25.84 -2.21 -10.67
N THR A 37 26.36 -3.43 -10.50
CA THR A 37 26.84 -4.26 -11.60
C THR A 37 25.69 -4.99 -12.32
N PRO A 38 25.79 -5.29 -13.62
CA PRO A 38 24.77 -6.05 -14.36
C PRO A 38 24.44 -7.42 -13.76
N PHE A 39 23.21 -7.89 -13.96
CA PHE A 39 22.85 -9.27 -13.63
C PHE A 39 23.61 -10.24 -14.53
N THR A 40 24.17 -11.29 -13.95
CA THR A 40 24.81 -12.37 -14.71
C THR A 40 24.38 -13.73 -14.20
N ALA A 41 24.38 -14.72 -15.10
CA ALA A 41 24.04 -16.10 -14.75
C ALA A 41 24.94 -16.71 -13.66
N ALA A 42 26.18 -16.21 -13.52
CA ALA A 42 27.16 -16.75 -12.56
C ALA A 42 27.09 -16.11 -11.17
N THR A 43 26.34 -15.02 -10.98
CA THR A 43 26.25 -14.30 -9.71
C THR A 43 24.81 -14.28 -9.21
N SER A 44 24.00 -13.43 -9.82
CA SER A 44 22.67 -13.04 -9.39
C SER A 44 21.53 -13.79 -10.08
N GLY A 45 21.85 -14.58 -11.12
CA GLY A 45 20.86 -15.21 -11.99
C GLY A 45 20.17 -14.21 -12.92
N GLY A 46 19.68 -14.71 -14.07
CA GLY A 46 18.99 -13.89 -15.07
C GLY A 46 19.89 -12.89 -15.82
N THR A 47 19.27 -11.86 -16.38
CA THR A 47 19.90 -10.75 -17.13
C THR A 47 19.22 -9.42 -16.77
N ASP A 48 19.78 -8.28 -17.17
CA ASP A 48 19.13 -6.97 -16.95
C ASP A 48 17.76 -6.84 -17.64
N ASP A 49 17.53 -7.59 -18.72
CA ASP A 49 16.23 -7.61 -19.41
C ASP A 49 15.22 -8.56 -18.79
N SER A 50 15.69 -9.57 -18.06
CA SER A 50 14.90 -10.55 -17.35
C SER A 50 15.59 -10.89 -16.03
N PRO A 51 15.50 -9.99 -15.02
CA PRO A 51 16.10 -10.22 -13.71
C PRO A 51 15.57 -11.51 -13.09
N GLY A 52 16.44 -12.24 -12.39
CA GLY A 52 16.03 -13.45 -11.67
C GLY A 52 15.10 -13.12 -10.50
N THR A 53 14.12 -13.98 -10.24
CA THR A 53 13.32 -13.90 -9.00
C THR A 53 14.24 -14.00 -7.78
N PRO A 54 14.18 -13.08 -6.81
CA PRO A 54 14.86 -13.24 -5.54
C PRO A 54 14.53 -14.58 -4.87
N ALA A 55 15.51 -15.15 -4.17
CA ALA A 55 15.33 -16.38 -3.41
C ALA A 55 15.06 -16.05 -1.93
N ASP A 56 14.11 -16.77 -1.32
CA ASP A 56 13.83 -16.72 0.11
C ASP A 56 14.63 -17.83 0.81
N ASP A 57 15.85 -17.50 1.21
CA ASP A 57 16.76 -18.40 1.92
C ASP A 57 17.74 -17.62 2.81
N VAL A 58 18.35 -18.32 3.76
CA VAL A 58 19.28 -17.75 4.75
C VAL A 58 20.55 -17.17 4.10
N GLY A 59 20.91 -17.61 2.90
CA GLY A 59 22.11 -17.15 2.19
C GLY A 59 21.90 -15.83 1.44
N THR A 60 20.75 -15.66 0.80
CA THR A 60 20.45 -14.55 -0.11
C THR A 60 20.51 -13.18 0.57
N GLU A 61 20.16 -13.09 1.86
CA GLU A 61 20.28 -11.86 2.65
C GLU A 61 21.74 -11.35 2.71
N PHE A 62 22.69 -12.26 2.86
CA PHE A 62 24.12 -11.93 2.92
C PHE A 62 24.63 -11.36 1.59
N TYR A 63 24.21 -11.95 0.47
CA TYR A 63 24.56 -11.44 -0.87
C TYR A 63 23.88 -10.09 -1.16
N THR A 64 22.71 -9.85 -0.58
CA THR A 64 22.01 -8.57 -0.71
C THR A 64 22.78 -7.46 -0.02
N TRP A 65 23.28 -7.70 1.19
CA TRP A 65 24.16 -6.76 1.89
C TRP A 65 25.45 -6.47 1.11
N ASP A 66 26.08 -7.49 0.53
CA ASP A 66 27.33 -7.35 -0.21
C ASP A 66 27.27 -6.34 -1.36
N HIS A 67 26.14 -6.29 -2.08
CA HIS A 67 25.96 -5.41 -3.23
C HIS A 67 25.14 -4.16 -2.94
N THR A 68 24.72 -3.95 -1.68
CA THR A 68 23.96 -2.76 -1.29
C THR A 68 24.87 -1.53 -1.36
N THR A 69 24.39 -0.47 -1.98
CA THR A 69 25.16 0.76 -2.16
C THR A 69 24.76 1.84 -1.17
N ALA A 70 23.47 1.93 -0.86
CA ALA A 70 22.96 2.94 0.06
C ALA A 70 21.61 2.53 0.66
N LEU A 71 21.26 3.19 1.76
CA LEU A 71 20.00 3.02 2.46
C LEU A 71 19.31 4.36 2.68
N LYS A 72 17.98 4.37 2.60
CA LYS A 72 17.11 5.53 2.86
C LYS A 72 16.06 5.17 3.90
N LYS A 73 16.00 5.92 4.99
CA LYS A 73 15.03 5.69 6.06
C LYS A 73 13.61 5.95 5.57
N ILE A 74 12.68 5.08 5.96
CA ILE A 74 11.23 5.25 5.75
C ILE A 74 10.60 5.64 7.09
N ASP A 75 10.36 6.94 7.27
CA ASP A 75 9.68 7.44 8.47
C ASP A 75 8.16 7.19 8.42
N SER A 76 7.49 7.25 9.58
CA SER A 76 6.03 7.08 9.72
C SER A 76 5.19 8.09 8.91
N SER A 77 5.78 9.21 8.48
CA SER A 77 5.12 10.17 7.56
C SER A 77 5.14 9.75 6.09
N ASN A 78 5.86 8.67 5.78
CA ASN A 78 6.01 8.08 4.45
C ASN A 78 5.34 6.71 4.32
N ILE A 79 4.40 6.40 5.22
CA ILE A 79 3.54 5.21 5.14
C ILE A 79 2.06 5.61 5.09
N GLN A 80 1.25 4.81 4.40
CA GLN A 80 -0.20 5.02 4.32
C GLN A 80 -0.92 3.70 4.05
N TYR A 81 -2.11 3.51 4.63
CA TYR A 81 -2.97 2.40 4.24
C TYR A 81 -3.41 2.55 2.79
N ALA A 82 -3.48 1.45 2.06
CA ALA A 82 -3.92 1.44 0.67
C ALA A 82 -5.06 0.45 0.46
N ILE A 83 -5.80 0.68 -0.62
CA ILE A 83 -6.80 -0.24 -1.16
C ILE A 83 -6.65 -0.29 -2.69
N PRO A 84 -7.14 -1.36 -3.34
CA PRO A 84 -7.18 -1.44 -4.80
C PRO A 84 -7.84 -0.20 -5.41
N ARG A 85 -7.19 0.39 -6.41
CA ARG A 85 -7.71 1.56 -7.10
C ARG A 85 -8.85 1.12 -8.02
N ARG A 86 -10.01 1.74 -7.84
CA ARG A 86 -11.18 1.56 -8.69
C ARG A 86 -11.65 2.92 -9.15
N ASP A 87 -11.34 3.31 -10.37
CA ASP A 87 -11.79 4.61 -10.88
C ASP A 87 -13.24 4.53 -11.39
N TRP A 88 -13.96 5.64 -11.23
CA TRP A 88 -15.30 5.81 -11.75
C TRP A 88 -15.28 5.90 -13.28
N ALA A 89 -16.26 5.26 -13.91
CA ALA A 89 -16.55 5.37 -15.33
C ALA A 89 -18.06 5.25 -15.55
N ASN A 90 -18.59 6.08 -16.46
CA ASN A 90 -19.97 5.96 -16.90
C ASN A 90 -20.18 4.66 -17.69
N SER A 91 -21.41 4.13 -17.68
CA SER A 91 -21.76 2.85 -18.33
C SER A 91 -20.99 1.63 -17.79
N THR A 92 -20.47 1.73 -16.57
CA THR A 92 -19.90 0.60 -15.82
C THR A 92 -20.88 0.13 -14.75
N THR A 93 -21.00 -1.18 -14.58
CA THR A 93 -21.74 -1.79 -13.46
C THR A 93 -20.80 -1.93 -12.27
N TYR A 94 -21.20 -1.39 -11.12
CA TYR A 94 -20.51 -1.58 -9.85
C TYR A 94 -21.32 -2.50 -8.95
N ASP A 95 -20.66 -3.25 -8.07
CA ASP A 95 -21.33 -4.00 -7.02
C ASP A 95 -21.93 -3.06 -5.97
N MET A 96 -22.94 -3.53 -5.23
CA MET A 96 -23.41 -2.83 -4.04
C MET A 96 -22.80 -3.45 -2.78
N TYR A 97 -22.81 -2.68 -1.71
CA TYR A 97 -22.56 -3.22 -0.38
C TYR A 97 -23.71 -4.12 0.07
N GLU A 98 -23.38 -5.36 0.41
CA GLU A 98 -24.26 -6.24 1.17
C GLU A 98 -23.51 -6.83 2.36
N HIS A 99 -24.17 -6.89 3.50
CA HIS A 99 -23.53 -7.33 4.76
C HIS A 99 -23.36 -8.86 4.85
N ASN A 100 -23.96 -9.63 3.94
CA ASN A 100 -24.03 -11.09 3.96
C ASN A 100 -23.47 -11.76 2.69
N ILE A 101 -22.58 -11.08 1.95
CA ILE A 101 -21.88 -11.67 0.80
C ILE A 101 -21.16 -12.96 1.22
N SER A 102 -21.35 -14.02 0.44
CA SER A 102 -20.80 -15.35 0.69
C SER A 102 -20.76 -16.18 -0.59
N SER A 103 -20.25 -17.41 -0.53
CA SER A 103 -20.32 -18.36 -1.65
C SER A 103 -21.75 -18.69 -2.12
N SER A 104 -22.75 -18.42 -1.28
CA SER A 104 -24.17 -18.66 -1.58
C SER A 104 -24.96 -17.38 -1.86
N ASN A 105 -24.36 -16.20 -1.62
CA ASN A 105 -24.90 -14.89 -1.94
C ASN A 105 -23.77 -14.04 -2.54
N THR A 106 -23.56 -14.15 -3.85
CA THR A 106 -22.50 -13.43 -4.55
C THR A 106 -22.94 -12.03 -4.94
N THR A 107 -21.99 -11.11 -5.09
CA THR A 107 -22.26 -9.79 -5.66
C THR A 107 -22.72 -9.88 -7.12
N THR A 108 -23.14 -8.76 -7.70
CA THR A 108 -23.53 -8.67 -9.12
C THR A 108 -22.42 -9.11 -10.07
N SER A 109 -21.16 -8.80 -9.73
CA SER A 109 -19.96 -9.25 -10.46
C SER A 109 -19.56 -10.71 -10.22
N GLY A 110 -20.23 -11.40 -9.30
CA GLY A 110 -19.97 -12.80 -8.95
C GLY A 110 -18.94 -12.99 -7.84
N ALA A 111 -18.51 -11.93 -7.15
CA ALA A 111 -17.60 -12.06 -6.02
C ALA A 111 -18.30 -12.73 -4.84
N SER A 112 -17.63 -13.71 -4.21
CA SER A 112 -18.11 -14.43 -3.02
C SER A 112 -17.60 -13.82 -1.71
N ASN A 113 -16.86 -12.72 -1.81
CA ASN A 113 -16.33 -11.91 -0.72
C ASN A 113 -16.52 -10.43 -1.08
N LEU A 114 -16.99 -9.64 -0.10
CA LEU A 114 -17.25 -8.22 -0.28
C LEU A 114 -15.98 -7.44 -0.68
N TYR A 115 -14.82 -7.75 -0.10
CA TYR A 115 -13.59 -6.97 -0.33
C TYR A 115 -12.95 -7.23 -1.70
N ASP A 116 -13.33 -8.33 -2.36
CA ASP A 116 -12.94 -8.61 -3.76
C ASP A 116 -13.89 -7.94 -4.77
N SER A 117 -15.02 -7.40 -4.29
CA SER A 117 -16.04 -6.75 -5.12
C SER A 117 -15.75 -5.29 -5.45
N THR A 118 -16.58 -4.70 -6.32
CA THR A 118 -16.44 -3.34 -6.86
C THR A 118 -17.35 -2.31 -6.15
N PHE A 119 -17.67 -2.52 -4.87
CA PHE A 119 -18.65 -1.71 -4.12
C PHE A 119 -18.24 -0.27 -3.78
N TYR A 120 -17.09 0.19 -4.27
CA TYR A 120 -16.64 1.57 -4.16
C TYR A 120 -15.89 1.99 -5.43
N PHE A 121 -15.80 3.31 -5.63
CA PHE A 121 -14.99 3.89 -6.69
C PHE A 121 -14.45 5.28 -6.30
N ARG A 122 -13.39 5.69 -6.99
CA ARG A 122 -12.72 6.98 -6.91
C ARG A 122 -13.09 7.82 -8.14
N THR A 123 -13.42 9.07 -7.90
CA THR A 123 -13.68 10.06 -8.95
C THR A 123 -12.42 10.76 -9.44
N SER A 124 -12.51 11.45 -10.58
CA SER A 124 -11.45 12.29 -11.14
C SER A 124 -10.96 13.36 -10.14
N ASP A 125 -11.87 13.89 -9.33
CA ASP A 125 -11.62 14.82 -8.23
C ASP A 125 -11.14 14.15 -6.92
N ASN A 126 -10.66 12.90 -6.97
CA ASN A 126 -10.14 12.17 -5.82
C ASN A 126 -11.17 11.88 -4.69
N ARG A 127 -12.49 11.99 -4.95
CA ARG A 127 -13.53 11.63 -3.98
C ARG A 127 -13.89 10.16 -4.08
N ILE A 128 -14.00 9.48 -2.94
CA ILE A 128 -14.36 8.07 -2.86
C ILE A 128 -15.81 7.94 -2.43
N TYR A 129 -16.55 7.14 -3.17
CA TYR A 129 -17.94 6.81 -2.88
C TYR A 129 -18.10 5.32 -2.70
N LYS A 130 -18.96 4.96 -1.74
CA LYS A 130 -19.45 3.62 -1.54
C LYS A 130 -20.82 3.48 -2.20
N VAL A 131 -21.04 2.35 -2.86
CA VAL A 131 -22.32 2.00 -3.48
C VAL A 131 -23.18 1.27 -2.45
N LEU A 132 -24.30 1.89 -2.06
CA LEU A 132 -25.27 1.28 -1.15
C LEU A 132 -26.38 0.52 -1.89
N ASP A 133 -26.67 0.95 -3.13
CA ASP A 133 -27.56 0.27 -4.06
C ASP A 133 -27.06 0.52 -5.49
N ASN A 134 -27.08 -0.53 -6.32
CA ASN A 134 -26.58 -0.52 -7.69
C ASN A 134 -27.68 -0.68 -8.76
N ASN A 135 -28.93 -0.37 -8.43
CA ASN A 135 -30.07 -0.43 -9.35
C ASN A 135 -30.22 -1.80 -10.03
N ASP A 136 -30.29 -2.85 -9.22
CA ASP A 136 -30.44 -4.24 -9.67
C ASP A 136 -29.37 -4.67 -10.70
N GLY A 137 -28.13 -4.18 -10.51
CA GLY A 137 -26.99 -4.49 -11.39
C GLY A 137 -26.97 -3.75 -12.73
N SER A 138 -27.81 -2.73 -12.90
CA SER A 138 -27.80 -1.88 -14.09
C SER A 138 -26.52 -1.05 -14.15
N ALA A 139 -26.04 -0.78 -15.36
CA ALA A 139 -24.86 0.08 -15.55
C ALA A 139 -25.13 1.51 -15.07
N TYR A 140 -24.14 2.14 -14.45
CA TYR A 140 -24.21 3.55 -14.04
C TYR A 140 -24.51 4.43 -15.25
N SER A 141 -25.47 5.36 -15.11
CA SER A 141 -25.92 6.22 -16.21
C SER A 141 -26.04 7.67 -15.78
N GLY A 142 -24.96 8.43 -15.88
CA GLY A 142 -24.99 9.84 -15.49
C GLY A 142 -23.62 10.50 -15.41
N SER A 143 -23.62 11.68 -14.79
CA SER A 143 -22.39 12.41 -14.47
C SER A 143 -21.69 11.81 -13.26
N GLU A 144 -20.39 12.07 -13.17
CA GLU A 144 -19.59 11.74 -12.01
C GLU A 144 -20.11 12.42 -10.72
N PRO A 145 -20.13 11.73 -9.55
CA PRO A 145 -20.64 12.33 -8.32
C PRO A 145 -19.74 13.42 -7.73
N THR A 146 -20.35 14.50 -7.23
CA THR A 146 -19.66 15.65 -6.62
C THR A 146 -20.03 15.93 -5.16
N SER A 147 -21.09 15.31 -4.65
CA SER A 147 -21.59 15.54 -3.29
C SER A 147 -20.62 15.03 -2.22
N THR A 148 -20.33 15.86 -1.22
CA THR A 148 -19.57 15.46 -0.02
C THR A 148 -20.47 15.34 1.21
N SER A 149 -21.78 15.17 1.02
CA SER A 149 -22.74 14.99 2.11
C SER A 149 -22.49 13.67 2.84
N THR A 150 -22.66 13.67 4.17
CA THR A 150 -22.60 12.45 5.00
C THR A 150 -23.82 11.55 4.84
N SER A 151 -24.90 12.07 4.24
CA SER A 151 -26.11 11.32 3.93
C SER A 151 -26.05 10.68 2.54
N PRO A 152 -26.64 9.49 2.35
CA PRO A 152 -26.79 8.89 1.03
C PRO A 152 -27.55 9.79 0.05
N PHE A 153 -27.22 9.68 -1.23
CA PHE A 153 -27.91 10.39 -2.32
C PHE A 153 -28.01 9.51 -3.57
N VAL A 154 -28.96 9.82 -4.46
CA VAL A 154 -29.12 9.10 -5.73
C VAL A 154 -28.46 9.88 -6.86
N LEU A 155 -27.63 9.18 -7.64
CA LEU A 155 -27.07 9.71 -8.88
C LEU A 155 -26.74 8.56 -9.84
N GLY A 156 -27.04 8.73 -11.12
CA GLY A 156 -26.72 7.74 -12.15
C GLY A 156 -27.49 6.42 -12.03
N GLY A 157 -28.62 6.42 -11.33
CA GLY A 157 -29.41 5.25 -10.95
C GLY A 157 -28.99 4.62 -9.63
N TYR A 158 -27.84 5.00 -9.05
CA TYR A 158 -27.27 4.36 -7.88
C TYR A 158 -27.60 5.13 -6.61
N THR A 159 -27.68 4.46 -5.46
CA THR A 159 -27.61 5.11 -4.15
C THR A 159 -26.18 5.10 -3.65
N LEU A 160 -25.59 6.27 -3.47
CA LEU A 160 -24.19 6.46 -3.15
C LEU A 160 -24.03 7.13 -1.79
N LYS A 161 -22.93 6.82 -1.11
CA LYS A 161 -22.48 7.52 0.10
C LYS A 161 -21.04 7.98 -0.07
N TYR A 162 -20.79 9.26 0.22
CA TYR A 162 -19.43 9.81 0.25
C TYR A 162 -18.68 9.23 1.46
N MET A 163 -17.44 8.80 1.23
CA MET A 163 -16.59 8.20 2.27
C MET A 163 -15.47 9.15 2.71
N TYR A 164 -14.67 9.61 1.76
CA TYR A 164 -13.55 10.55 1.98
C TYR A 164 -13.06 11.12 0.65
N THR A 165 -12.18 12.11 0.71
CA THR A 165 -11.45 12.64 -0.44
C THR A 165 -9.96 12.45 -0.20
N ILE A 166 -9.25 11.87 -1.17
CA ILE A 166 -7.79 11.77 -1.12
C ILE A 166 -7.22 13.18 -1.24
N THR A 167 -6.37 13.58 -0.29
CA THR A 167 -5.74 14.90 -0.31
C THR A 167 -4.79 15.02 -1.51
N ALA A 168 -4.54 16.24 -2.01
CA ALA A 168 -3.58 16.44 -3.10
C ALA A 168 -2.16 15.93 -2.75
N SER A 169 -1.77 16.06 -1.48
CA SER A 169 -0.52 15.50 -0.95
C SER A 169 -0.51 13.97 -1.07
N ASP A 170 -1.54 13.29 -0.56
CA ASP A 170 -1.59 11.83 -0.58
C ASP A 170 -1.77 11.28 -1.99
N SER A 171 -2.50 11.99 -2.86
CA SER A 171 -2.61 11.64 -4.27
C SER A 171 -1.24 11.68 -4.95
N THR A 172 -0.43 12.70 -4.68
CA THR A 172 0.93 12.80 -5.25
C THR A 172 1.84 11.69 -4.68
N LYS A 173 1.77 11.46 -3.37
CA LYS A 173 2.65 10.51 -2.68
C LYS A 173 2.28 9.04 -2.92
N TYR A 174 0.99 8.69 -2.92
CA TYR A 174 0.56 7.29 -2.75
C TYR A 174 -0.37 6.78 -3.85
N LEU A 175 -0.84 7.62 -4.78
CA LEU A 175 -1.62 7.10 -5.90
C LEU A 175 -0.69 6.34 -6.87
N THR A 176 -1.12 5.15 -7.27
CA THR A 176 -0.48 4.31 -8.30
C THR A 176 -1.52 3.88 -9.34
N PRO A 177 -1.14 3.17 -10.42
CA PRO A 177 -2.12 2.60 -11.35
C PRO A 177 -3.10 1.63 -10.68
N ASP A 178 -2.63 0.84 -9.72
CA ASP A 178 -3.39 -0.28 -9.15
C ASP A 178 -3.87 -0.05 -7.71
N PHE A 179 -3.29 0.91 -6.99
CA PHE A 179 -3.59 1.19 -5.58
C PHE A 179 -3.83 2.68 -5.33
N MET A 180 -4.65 2.97 -4.34
CA MET A 180 -4.92 4.32 -3.85
C MET A 180 -4.86 4.37 -2.31
N PRO A 181 -4.46 5.50 -1.72
CA PRO A 181 -4.44 5.65 -0.27
C PRO A 181 -5.87 5.67 0.29
N VAL A 182 -6.06 5.06 1.45
CA VAL A 182 -7.31 5.11 2.21
C VAL A 182 -7.10 5.83 3.53
N ALA A 183 -8.06 6.70 3.87
CA ALA A 183 -8.08 7.41 5.13
C ALA A 183 -9.54 7.63 5.58
N THR A 184 -9.73 7.85 6.87
CA THR A 184 -11.05 8.12 7.44
C THR A 184 -11.31 9.63 7.48
N ASP A 185 -12.41 10.07 6.85
CA ASP A 185 -12.88 11.45 6.97
C ASP A 185 -13.57 11.64 8.33
N SER A 186 -13.04 12.56 9.14
CA SER A 186 -13.55 12.81 10.50
C SER A 186 -15.02 13.26 10.55
N THR A 187 -15.52 13.94 9.50
CA THR A 187 -16.91 14.40 9.45
C THR A 187 -17.86 13.25 9.12
N VAL A 188 -17.46 12.37 8.20
CA VAL A 188 -18.22 11.16 7.88
C VAL A 188 -18.21 10.20 9.07
N SER A 189 -17.07 10.04 9.73
CA SER A 189 -16.92 9.18 10.89
C SER A 189 -17.79 9.63 12.07
N ALA A 190 -17.82 10.93 12.37
CA ALA A 190 -18.67 11.48 13.42
C ALA A 190 -20.18 11.38 13.13
N ALA A 191 -20.57 11.31 11.85
CA ALA A 191 -21.96 11.15 11.43
C ALA A 191 -22.39 9.67 11.32
N ALA A 192 -21.46 8.73 11.44
CA ALA A 192 -21.77 7.31 11.37
C ALA A 192 -22.61 6.87 12.58
N SER A 193 -23.48 5.90 12.38
CA SER A 193 -24.36 5.35 13.42
C SER A 193 -24.30 3.84 13.38
N ASP A 194 -24.02 3.22 14.53
CA ASP A 194 -23.87 1.77 14.65
C ASP A 194 -25.16 1.05 14.23
N GLY A 195 -25.03 0.04 13.37
CA GLY A 195 -26.13 -0.80 12.91
C GLY A 195 -27.30 -0.02 12.29
N LYS A 196 -27.05 1.12 11.65
CA LYS A 196 -28.09 1.88 10.94
C LYS A 196 -28.40 1.20 9.62
N ILE A 197 -29.69 1.10 9.27
CA ILE A 197 -30.14 0.63 7.96
C ILE A 197 -30.13 1.81 7.00
N GLU A 198 -29.34 1.73 5.94
CA GLU A 198 -29.18 2.82 4.94
C GLU A 198 -29.47 2.38 3.49
N SER A 199 -29.66 1.08 3.23
CA SER A 199 -30.20 0.59 1.95
C SER A 199 -31.09 -0.64 2.12
N LEU A 200 -31.87 -0.93 1.07
CA LEU A 200 -32.80 -2.06 1.00
C LEU A 200 -32.58 -2.80 -0.33
N ILE A 201 -32.73 -4.13 -0.31
CA ILE A 201 -32.88 -4.94 -1.52
C ILE A 201 -34.36 -5.32 -1.62
N ILE A 202 -34.97 -5.02 -2.77
CA ILE A 202 -36.40 -5.22 -3.00
C ILE A 202 -36.59 -6.35 -3.99
N THR A 203 -37.38 -7.36 -3.61
CA THR A 203 -38.01 -8.26 -4.57
C THR A 203 -39.42 -7.76 -4.81
N ALA A 204 -39.75 -7.37 -6.05
CA ALA A 204 -40.97 -6.64 -6.36
C ALA A 204 -42.27 -7.43 -6.10
N GLY A 205 -42.26 -8.73 -6.40
CA GLY A 205 -43.44 -9.60 -6.34
C GLY A 205 -44.59 -9.13 -7.26
N SER A 206 -45.80 -9.62 -7.01
CA SER A 206 -46.99 -9.25 -7.82
C SER A 206 -48.31 -9.40 -7.07
N GLY A 207 -49.35 -8.71 -7.53
CA GLY A 207 -50.71 -8.79 -6.98
C GLY A 207 -50.96 -7.99 -5.69
N TYR A 208 -50.03 -7.11 -5.33
CA TYR A 208 -50.18 -6.21 -4.19
C TYR A 208 -51.15 -5.06 -4.50
N THR A 209 -51.79 -4.51 -3.47
CA THR A 209 -52.67 -3.35 -3.61
C THR A 209 -51.83 -2.08 -3.69
N ASN A 210 -52.01 -1.29 -4.75
CA ASN A 210 -51.29 -0.03 -4.93
C ASN A 210 -51.51 0.92 -3.74
N GLY A 211 -50.44 1.55 -3.27
CA GLY A 211 -50.50 2.42 -2.11
C GLY A 211 -49.12 2.67 -1.49
N THR A 212 -49.12 3.47 -0.43
CA THR A 212 -47.97 3.64 0.46
C THR A 212 -48.26 2.92 1.76
N TYR A 213 -47.33 2.07 2.20
CA TYR A 213 -47.41 1.34 3.44
C TYR A 213 -46.16 1.61 4.27
N TYR A 214 -46.27 1.48 5.57
CA TYR A 214 -45.17 1.55 6.52
C TYR A 214 -45.04 0.19 7.20
N ALA A 215 -43.82 -0.29 7.36
CA ALA A 215 -43.53 -1.51 8.09
C ALA A 215 -42.36 -1.27 9.04
N ALA A 216 -42.50 -1.68 10.30
CA ALA A 216 -41.35 -1.75 11.18
C ALA A 216 -40.40 -2.83 10.67
N VAL A 217 -39.11 -2.59 10.86
CA VAL A 217 -38.15 -3.68 10.89
C VAL A 217 -38.38 -4.44 12.20
N TYR A 218 -38.15 -5.76 12.23
CA TYR A 218 -38.03 -6.64 13.41
C TYR A 218 -36.60 -7.25 13.47
N GLY A 219 -36.15 -7.79 14.62
CA GLY A 219 -34.72 -8.14 14.83
C GLY A 219 -34.17 -7.79 16.23
N ASP A 220 -32.96 -7.22 16.30
CA ASP A 220 -32.27 -6.83 17.55
C ASP A 220 -31.95 -5.33 17.69
N GLY A 221 -32.41 -4.50 16.77
CA GLY A 221 -32.15 -3.06 16.83
C GLY A 221 -32.80 -2.36 18.03
N THR A 222 -32.31 -1.16 18.35
CA THR A 222 -32.93 -0.32 19.39
C THR A 222 -34.38 -0.03 19.01
N SER A 223 -35.31 -0.29 19.95
CA SER A 223 -36.76 -0.05 19.75
C SER A 223 -37.37 -0.81 18.57
N GLN A 224 -36.77 -1.96 18.22
CA GLN A 224 -37.24 -2.89 17.20
C GLN A 224 -38.76 -3.10 17.17
N GLY A 225 -39.39 -3.07 16.00
CA GLY A 225 -40.81 -3.40 15.85
C GLY A 225 -41.76 -2.30 16.31
N THR A 226 -41.23 -1.13 16.67
CA THR A 226 -42.01 0.02 17.16
C THR A 226 -41.80 1.25 16.28
N SER A 227 -42.62 2.29 16.47
CA SER A 227 -42.51 3.55 15.73
C SER A 227 -41.31 4.43 16.13
N SER A 228 -40.51 3.99 17.11
CA SER A 228 -39.23 4.61 17.48
C SER A 228 -38.01 3.79 17.03
N GLY A 229 -38.23 2.66 16.32
CA GLY A 229 -37.17 1.86 15.69
C GLY A 229 -37.05 2.13 14.20
N ALA A 230 -36.39 1.24 13.46
CA ALA A 230 -36.31 1.38 12.00
C ALA A 230 -37.66 1.11 11.32
N ILE A 231 -38.01 1.96 10.35
CA ILE A 231 -39.27 1.93 9.61
C ILE A 231 -38.98 2.04 8.12
N VAL A 232 -39.51 1.11 7.35
CA VAL A 232 -39.50 1.15 5.89
C VAL A 232 -40.82 1.73 5.39
N ARG A 233 -40.74 2.68 4.46
CA ARG A 233 -41.88 3.20 3.70
C ARG A 233 -41.92 2.50 2.35
N ILE A 234 -42.87 1.59 2.19
CA ILE A 234 -43.05 0.72 1.03
C ILE A 234 -44.00 1.39 0.04
N THR A 235 -43.58 1.54 -1.21
CA THR A 235 -44.43 2.04 -2.29
C THR A 235 -44.82 0.87 -3.19
N VAL A 236 -46.12 0.67 -3.42
CA VAL A 236 -46.66 -0.31 -4.37
C VAL A 236 -47.29 0.41 -5.54
N SER A 237 -46.83 0.08 -6.74
CA SER A 237 -47.36 0.63 -8.00
C SER A 237 -47.47 -0.48 -9.04
N GLY A 238 -48.53 -0.45 -9.86
CA GLY A 238 -48.77 -1.49 -10.87
C GLY A 238 -48.93 -2.91 -10.29
N GLY A 239 -49.26 -3.04 -9.00
CA GLY A 239 -49.38 -4.32 -8.30
C GLY A 239 -48.06 -4.94 -7.82
N ALA A 240 -46.94 -4.21 -7.90
CA ALA A 240 -45.62 -4.66 -7.47
C ALA A 240 -44.97 -3.63 -6.52
N ILE A 241 -44.09 -4.11 -5.64
CA ILE A 241 -43.31 -3.24 -4.75
C ILE A 241 -42.27 -2.51 -5.60
N ALA A 242 -42.23 -1.18 -5.50
CA ALA A 242 -41.25 -0.35 -6.20
C ALA A 242 -39.84 -0.60 -5.63
N SER A 243 -38.83 -0.53 -6.51
CA SER A 243 -37.41 -0.67 -6.14
C SER A 243 -36.98 0.34 -5.06
N PHE A 244 -35.84 0.07 -4.45
CA PHE A 244 -35.25 0.99 -3.48
C PHE A 244 -34.82 2.29 -4.17
N GLY A 245 -34.99 3.40 -3.45
CA GLY A 245 -34.56 4.72 -3.86
C GLY A 245 -34.78 5.71 -2.73
N LEU A 246 -34.66 7.00 -3.04
CA LEU A 246 -34.78 8.08 -2.04
C LEU A 246 -35.98 9.00 -2.29
N THR A 247 -36.80 8.73 -3.33
CA THR A 247 -37.96 9.55 -3.68
C THR A 247 -39.24 9.00 -3.06
N ALA A 248 -39.68 9.59 -1.96
CA ALA A 248 -40.94 9.23 -1.34
C ALA A 248 -42.12 9.41 -2.30
N GLY A 249 -42.94 8.37 -2.46
CA GLY A 249 -44.13 8.33 -3.32
C GLY A 249 -43.89 7.56 -4.62
N THR A 250 -42.63 7.41 -5.02
CA THR A 250 -42.22 6.67 -6.21
C THR A 250 -41.45 5.41 -5.82
N ASP A 251 -40.50 5.55 -4.91
CA ASP A 251 -39.59 4.48 -4.50
C ASP A 251 -40.05 3.86 -3.18
N THR A 252 -39.59 2.64 -2.90
CA THR A 252 -39.54 2.13 -1.53
C THR A 252 -38.34 2.76 -0.83
N THR A 253 -38.57 3.42 0.31
CA THR A 253 -37.59 4.28 0.99
C THR A 253 -37.46 3.90 2.46
N ILE A 254 -36.35 4.26 3.10
CA ILE A 254 -36.19 4.16 4.55
C ILE A 254 -36.78 5.42 5.18
N HIS A 255 -37.82 5.27 6.02
CA HIS A 255 -38.39 6.39 6.77
C HIS A 255 -37.52 6.74 7.98
N ASP A 256 -37.11 5.71 8.74
CA ASP A 256 -36.13 5.80 9.82
C ASP A 256 -35.21 4.58 9.73
N GLY A 257 -33.89 4.80 9.82
CA GLY A 257 -32.88 3.74 9.70
C GLY A 257 -32.62 3.00 11.02
N GLY A 258 -33.15 3.52 12.14
CA GLY A 258 -32.90 2.99 13.47
C GLY A 258 -31.41 2.94 13.85
N ALA A 259 -31.10 2.17 14.90
CA ALA A 259 -29.74 2.01 15.40
C ALA A 259 -29.53 0.63 16.03
N ALA A 260 -28.27 0.21 16.09
CA ALA A 260 -27.77 -1.00 16.73
C ALA A 260 -28.34 -2.32 16.18
N TYR A 261 -28.77 -2.36 14.92
CA TYR A 261 -29.15 -3.61 14.26
C TYR A 261 -27.90 -4.45 13.95
N THR A 262 -27.99 -5.76 14.16
CA THR A 262 -27.05 -6.76 13.59
C THR A 262 -27.76 -7.73 12.65
N TYR A 263 -29.07 -7.88 12.80
CA TYR A 263 -29.95 -8.50 11.81
C TYR A 263 -31.32 -7.82 11.82
N GLY A 264 -32.04 -7.91 10.70
CA GLY A 264 -33.36 -7.30 10.59
C GLY A 264 -34.26 -8.03 9.60
N THR A 265 -35.57 -7.96 9.80
CA THR A 265 -36.58 -8.58 8.94
C THR A 265 -37.79 -7.66 8.82
N VAL A 266 -38.31 -7.52 7.61
CA VAL A 266 -39.55 -6.78 7.34
C VAL A 266 -40.65 -7.79 7.03
N ASN A 267 -41.78 -7.71 7.73
CA ASN A 267 -42.92 -8.58 7.51
C ASN A 267 -43.99 -7.85 6.70
N LEU A 268 -44.39 -8.41 5.56
CA LEU A 268 -45.39 -7.84 4.66
C LEU A 268 -46.82 -8.36 4.92
N GLY A 269 -47.03 -9.10 6.01
CA GLY A 269 -48.36 -9.54 6.44
C GLY A 269 -49.28 -8.37 6.83
N SER A 270 -50.59 -8.61 6.78
CA SER A 270 -51.62 -7.59 7.05
C SER A 270 -51.46 -6.90 8.41
N ASP A 271 -50.99 -7.64 9.42
CA ASP A 271 -50.87 -7.15 10.80
C ASP A 271 -49.57 -6.38 11.04
N TYR A 272 -48.68 -6.34 10.03
CA TYR A 272 -47.33 -5.76 10.11
C TYR A 272 -47.12 -4.59 9.15
N THR A 273 -48.15 -4.25 8.39
CA THR A 273 -48.17 -3.17 7.41
C THR A 273 -49.18 -2.12 7.86
N PHE A 274 -48.82 -0.84 7.73
CA PHE A 274 -49.55 0.29 8.29
C PHE A 274 -49.73 1.39 7.25
N SER A 275 -50.77 2.22 7.41
CA SER A 275 -51.00 3.39 6.56
C SER A 275 -50.28 4.66 7.04
N ASP A 276 -49.73 4.63 8.25
CA ASP A 276 -49.05 5.74 8.91
C ASP A 276 -47.66 5.33 9.45
N ASN A 277 -46.76 6.31 9.55
CA ASN A 277 -45.42 6.12 10.13
C ASN A 277 -45.42 5.94 11.66
N GLY A 278 -46.53 6.25 12.34
CA GLY A 278 -46.72 5.95 13.75
C GLY A 278 -47.00 4.47 14.03
N LEU A 279 -47.13 3.65 12.99
CA LEU A 279 -47.47 2.22 13.05
C LEU A 279 -48.74 1.96 13.87
N SER A 280 -49.72 2.86 13.76
CA SER A 280 -50.93 2.85 14.59
C SER A 280 -52.15 2.30 13.86
N THR A 281 -52.20 2.42 12.54
CA THR A 281 -53.34 2.05 11.70
C THR A 281 -52.93 0.97 10.71
N SER A 282 -53.19 -0.29 11.08
CA SER A 282 -52.94 -1.46 10.21
C SER A 282 -53.61 -1.29 8.85
N SER A 283 -52.90 -1.65 7.80
CA SER A 283 -53.31 -1.54 6.42
C SER A 283 -52.72 -2.67 5.61
N SER A 284 -53.57 -3.59 5.16
CA SER A 284 -53.14 -4.75 4.37
C SER A 284 -52.70 -4.35 2.95
N MET A 285 -51.56 -4.87 2.52
CA MET A 285 -51.09 -4.79 1.14
C MET A 285 -51.85 -5.70 0.14
N GLY A 286 -52.94 -6.35 0.58
CA GLY A 286 -53.75 -7.27 -0.25
C GLY A 286 -53.17 -8.69 -0.34
N SER A 287 -53.65 -9.46 -1.32
CA SER A 287 -53.28 -10.88 -1.52
C SER A 287 -52.06 -11.08 -2.43
N GLY A 288 -51.14 -10.12 -2.47
CA GLY A 288 -49.93 -10.19 -3.28
C GLY A 288 -48.95 -11.25 -2.77
N SER A 289 -48.06 -11.71 -3.65
CA SER A 289 -47.08 -12.77 -3.35
C SER A 289 -45.73 -12.53 -4.00
N GLY A 290 -44.69 -13.16 -3.45
CA GLY A 290 -43.34 -13.14 -3.99
C GLY A 290 -42.56 -11.83 -3.77
N GLY A 291 -43.15 -10.86 -3.08
CA GLY A 291 -42.47 -9.62 -2.70
C GLY A 291 -41.69 -9.79 -1.39
N ALA A 292 -40.53 -9.14 -1.31
CA ALA A 292 -39.67 -9.15 -0.13
C ALA A 292 -38.92 -7.82 -0.01
N VAL A 293 -38.66 -7.42 1.24
CA VAL A 293 -37.84 -6.26 1.58
C VAL A 293 -36.73 -6.74 2.50
N THR A 294 -35.51 -6.79 1.97
CA THR A 294 -34.32 -7.19 2.73
C THR A 294 -33.57 -5.94 3.14
N VAL A 295 -33.33 -5.78 4.45
CA VAL A 295 -32.58 -4.63 4.97
C VAL A 295 -31.09 -4.84 4.81
N GLN A 296 -30.35 -3.80 4.41
CA GLN A 296 -28.90 -3.80 4.44
C GLN A 296 -28.41 -2.98 5.62
N ILE A 297 -27.71 -3.66 6.53
CA ILE A 297 -27.25 -3.09 7.80
C ILE A 297 -25.81 -2.64 7.62
N SER A 298 -25.49 -1.44 8.09
CA SER A 298 -24.13 -0.92 8.06
C SER A 298 -23.14 -1.81 8.82
N PRO A 299 -21.83 -1.72 8.52
CA PRO A 299 -20.81 -2.27 9.40
C PRO A 299 -20.97 -1.75 10.83
N LYS A 300 -20.35 -2.47 11.78
CA LYS A 300 -20.31 -2.02 13.18
C LYS A 300 -19.74 -0.60 13.28
N SER A 301 -20.40 0.25 14.06
CA SER A 301 -20.17 1.69 14.21
C SER A 301 -20.71 2.57 13.06
N GLY A 302 -21.17 1.98 11.96
CA GLY A 302 -21.81 2.67 10.85
C GLY A 302 -20.92 2.90 9.64
N HIS A 303 -21.54 3.22 8.51
CA HIS A 303 -20.84 3.54 7.26
C HIS A 303 -19.98 4.80 7.40
N GLY A 304 -18.69 4.65 7.11
CA GLY A 304 -17.67 5.70 7.13
C GLY A 304 -17.07 5.99 8.51
N TYR A 305 -17.46 5.24 9.55
CA TYR A 305 -16.83 5.36 10.89
C TYR A 305 -15.32 5.11 10.83
N ASP A 306 -14.93 4.05 10.13
CA ASP A 306 -13.54 3.68 9.87
C ASP A 306 -13.44 3.21 8.42
N ALA A 307 -13.15 4.15 7.51
CA ALA A 307 -13.11 3.87 6.09
C ALA A 307 -11.96 2.91 5.72
N VAL A 308 -10.87 2.91 6.49
CA VAL A 308 -9.76 1.97 6.32
C VAL A 308 -10.26 0.55 6.54
N LYS A 309 -10.93 0.27 7.66
CA LYS A 309 -11.49 -1.08 7.92
C LYS A 309 -12.63 -1.44 6.98
N GLU A 310 -13.50 -0.48 6.66
CA GLU A 310 -14.71 -0.75 5.89
C GLU A 310 -14.43 -1.03 4.40
N LEU A 311 -13.40 -0.43 3.83
CA LEU A 311 -13.06 -0.59 2.40
C LEU A 311 -12.01 -1.67 2.14
N GLY A 312 -11.58 -2.41 3.16
CA GLY A 312 -10.57 -3.48 3.02
C GLY A 312 -9.14 -2.95 3.03
N GLY A 313 -8.81 -2.02 3.94
CA GLY A 313 -7.48 -1.45 4.12
C GLY A 313 -6.52 -2.40 4.82
N HIS A 314 -6.22 -3.54 4.21
CA HIS A 314 -5.20 -4.50 4.64
C HIS A 314 -3.90 -4.41 3.84
N TYR A 315 -3.73 -3.35 3.06
CA TYR A 315 -2.47 -3.01 2.39
C TYR A 315 -1.79 -1.83 3.09
N VAL A 316 -0.47 -1.91 3.25
CA VAL A 316 0.34 -0.78 3.70
C VAL A 316 1.30 -0.39 2.59
N MET A 317 1.22 0.86 2.16
CA MET A 317 2.12 1.46 1.19
C MET A 317 3.21 2.25 1.91
N MET A 318 4.46 1.94 1.59
CA MET A 318 5.65 2.66 2.03
C MET A 318 6.23 3.43 0.85
N ARG A 319 6.72 4.64 1.11
CA ARG A 319 7.31 5.51 0.09
C ARG A 319 8.72 5.92 0.48
N ALA A 320 9.63 5.93 -0.50
CA ALA A 320 10.95 6.53 -0.36
C ALA A 320 11.29 7.29 -1.65
N THR A 321 11.79 8.52 -1.49
CA THR A 321 12.28 9.33 -2.60
C THR A 321 13.79 9.46 -2.51
N LEU A 322 14.47 9.17 -3.60
CA LEU A 322 15.92 9.34 -3.76
C LEU A 322 16.13 10.52 -4.70
N THR A 323 16.86 11.55 -4.28
CA THR A 323 17.07 12.76 -5.10
C THR A 323 18.54 13.04 -5.28
N GLY A 324 19.03 12.91 -6.51
CA GLY A 324 20.44 13.11 -6.83
C GLY A 324 21.39 12.38 -5.88
N ALA A 325 22.49 13.05 -5.51
CA ALA A 325 23.46 12.56 -4.53
C ALA A 325 23.03 12.94 -3.09
N GLU A 326 21.90 12.41 -2.64
CA GLU A 326 21.30 12.80 -1.35
C GLU A 326 22.26 12.55 -0.19
N ALA A 327 22.54 13.61 0.58
CA ALA A 327 23.48 13.63 1.71
C ALA A 327 24.89 13.09 1.38
N ASP A 328 25.27 13.04 0.10
CA ASP A 328 26.45 12.35 -0.42
C ASP A 328 26.50 10.82 -0.14
N ASP A 329 25.50 10.25 0.53
CA ASP A 329 25.44 8.83 0.90
C ASP A 329 24.85 8.00 -0.23
N ILE A 330 23.84 8.55 -0.90
CA ILE A 330 23.09 7.91 -1.97
C ILE A 330 23.70 8.34 -3.31
N LEU A 331 24.79 7.68 -3.70
CA LEU A 331 25.59 7.97 -4.90
C LEU A 331 24.76 7.96 -6.20
N ALA A 332 24.93 8.98 -7.03
CA ALA A 332 24.11 9.21 -8.23
C ALA A 332 24.84 8.91 -9.55
N GLY A 333 26.10 8.47 -9.52
CA GLY A 333 26.90 8.24 -10.71
C GLY A 333 26.73 6.87 -11.36
N ASN A 334 25.92 5.97 -10.80
CA ASN A 334 25.75 4.60 -11.29
C ASN A 334 24.30 4.12 -11.21
N ASP A 335 24.02 2.99 -11.84
CA ASP A 335 22.72 2.33 -11.84
C ASP A 335 22.48 1.58 -10.51
N PHE A 336 21.21 1.28 -10.23
CA PHE A 336 20.83 0.24 -9.28
C PHE A 336 19.82 -0.72 -9.90
N ARG A 337 19.82 -1.97 -9.42
CA ARG A 337 19.01 -3.07 -9.95
C ARG A 337 18.29 -3.87 -8.88
N ASN A 338 18.63 -3.65 -7.62
CA ASN A 338 18.01 -4.32 -6.49
C ASN A 338 17.41 -3.26 -5.54
N ILE A 339 16.23 -3.58 -5.03
CA ILE A 339 15.57 -2.85 -3.95
C ILE A 339 15.32 -3.84 -2.81
N GLY A 340 15.57 -3.42 -1.57
CA GLY A 340 15.22 -4.19 -0.38
C GLY A 340 14.59 -3.34 0.71
N LEU A 341 14.03 -3.99 1.72
CA LEU A 341 13.60 -3.36 2.97
C LEU A 341 14.28 -4.06 4.13
N VAL A 342 15.04 -3.31 4.92
CA VAL A 342 15.68 -3.82 6.13
C VAL A 342 15.10 -3.15 7.37
N VAL A 343 14.95 -3.95 8.42
CA VAL A 343 14.45 -3.56 9.73
C VAL A 343 15.60 -3.59 10.73
N ASP A 344 15.76 -2.51 11.48
CA ASP A 344 16.72 -2.33 12.56
C ASP A 344 18.19 -2.66 12.22
N PRO A 345 18.75 -2.17 11.09
CA PRO A 345 20.17 -2.31 10.84
C PRO A 345 21.00 -1.52 11.87
N THR A 346 22.19 -2.00 12.21
CA THR A 346 23.06 -1.34 13.19
C THR A 346 24.18 -0.55 12.52
N THR A 347 24.64 0.50 13.20
CA THR A 347 25.82 1.27 12.75
C THR A 347 27.08 0.41 12.79
N TYR A 348 28.01 0.66 11.86
CA TYR A 348 29.20 -0.15 11.68
C TYR A 348 30.02 -0.31 12.98
N GLY A 349 30.37 -1.55 13.31
CA GLY A 349 31.17 -1.85 14.51
C GLY A 349 30.46 -1.63 15.85
N THR A 350 29.14 -1.38 15.85
CA THR A 350 28.34 -1.24 17.07
C THR A 350 27.08 -2.11 17.06
N THR A 351 26.38 -2.16 18.19
CA THR A 351 25.06 -2.79 18.33
C THR A 351 23.92 -1.77 18.32
N THR A 352 24.19 -0.51 17.95
CA THR A 352 23.21 0.58 18.00
C THR A 352 22.45 0.64 16.69
N VAL A 353 21.12 0.53 16.76
CA VAL A 353 20.22 0.68 15.60
C VAL A 353 20.41 2.06 14.97
N ALA A 354 20.52 2.08 13.65
CA ALA A 354 20.76 3.28 12.88
C ALA A 354 19.56 4.23 12.90
N SER A 355 19.80 5.54 12.98
CA SER A 355 18.74 6.56 13.09
C SER A 355 18.81 7.68 12.06
N ALA A 356 19.92 7.83 11.33
CA ALA A 356 20.08 8.85 10.30
C ALA A 356 19.14 8.60 9.10
N THR A 357 18.85 9.64 8.32
CA THR A 357 17.91 9.55 7.20
C THR A 357 18.45 8.76 6.01
N THR A 358 19.77 8.70 5.86
CA THR A 358 20.50 8.05 4.76
C THR A 358 21.73 7.37 5.33
N HIS A 359 22.21 6.32 4.67
CA HIS A 359 23.51 5.70 4.95
C HIS A 359 24.17 5.22 3.66
N ARG A 360 25.48 5.39 3.57
CA ARG A 360 26.34 4.82 2.54
C ARG A 360 26.74 3.41 2.92
N GLN A 361 26.51 2.45 2.02
CA GLN A 361 26.85 1.03 2.26
C GLN A 361 28.02 0.51 1.41
N VAL A 362 28.73 1.40 0.72
CA VAL A 362 29.95 1.06 -0.02
C VAL A 362 31.21 1.37 0.80
N SER A 363 32.28 0.64 0.53
CA SER A 363 33.61 0.98 1.05
C SER A 363 34.25 2.07 0.17
N ALA A 364 35.19 2.83 0.72
CA ALA A 364 35.90 3.84 -0.06
C ALA A 364 37.41 3.85 0.21
N LEU A 365 38.17 4.19 -0.84
CA LEU A 365 39.61 4.42 -0.77
C LEU A 365 39.93 5.87 -1.13
N LYS A 366 40.70 6.54 -0.28
CA LYS A 366 41.35 7.80 -0.62
C LYS A 366 42.69 7.48 -1.28
N LEU A 367 42.82 7.81 -2.56
CA LEU A 367 43.99 7.42 -3.35
C LEU A 367 45.01 8.57 -3.48
N THR A 368 46.28 8.20 -3.44
CA THR A 368 47.44 8.98 -3.84
C THR A 368 48.14 8.34 -5.05
N SER A 369 49.02 9.09 -5.71
CA SER A 369 49.81 8.64 -6.86
C SER A 369 48.95 8.05 -7.99
N GLN A 370 47.83 8.70 -8.27
CA GLN A 370 46.86 8.21 -9.25
C GLN A 370 47.33 8.42 -10.70
N SER A 371 47.03 7.43 -11.54
CA SER A 371 47.11 7.52 -13.00
C SER A 371 45.87 6.88 -13.66
N GLY A 372 45.43 7.43 -14.78
CA GLY A 372 44.21 7.00 -15.47
C GLY A 372 42.92 7.40 -14.75
N THR A 373 41.79 6.87 -15.19
CA THR A 373 40.46 7.15 -14.64
C THR A 373 39.72 5.84 -14.46
N PHE A 374 39.31 5.53 -13.23
CA PHE A 374 38.50 4.35 -12.95
C PHE A 374 37.13 4.49 -13.60
N THR A 375 36.60 3.40 -14.12
CA THR A 375 35.27 3.33 -14.75
C THR A 375 34.32 2.52 -13.89
N ASN A 376 33.05 2.92 -13.82
CA ASN A 376 32.03 2.18 -13.09
C ASN A 376 31.95 0.71 -13.51
N ASP A 377 31.63 -0.15 -12.55
CA ASP A 377 31.47 -1.61 -12.67
C ASP A 377 32.72 -2.39 -13.08
N GLU A 378 33.85 -1.71 -13.24
CA GLU A 378 35.10 -2.40 -13.54
C GLU A 378 35.60 -3.19 -12.33
N LYS A 379 36.32 -4.28 -12.62
CA LYS A 379 37.04 -5.02 -11.58
C LYS A 379 38.26 -4.21 -11.16
N ILE A 380 38.44 -4.05 -9.86
CA ILE A 380 39.69 -3.57 -9.26
C ILE A 380 40.38 -4.71 -8.52
N SER A 381 41.71 -4.68 -8.50
CA SER A 381 42.50 -5.66 -7.77
C SER A 381 43.73 -5.06 -7.11
N GLN A 382 44.16 -5.71 -6.02
CA GLN A 382 45.40 -5.40 -5.32
C GLN A 382 46.30 -6.63 -5.33
N ALA A 383 47.28 -6.65 -6.23
CA ALA A 383 48.10 -7.85 -6.49
C ALA A 383 48.85 -8.37 -5.26
N SER A 384 49.29 -7.48 -4.36
CA SER A 384 50.03 -7.83 -3.14
C SER A 384 49.19 -8.60 -2.12
N THR A 385 47.89 -8.32 -2.02
CA THR A 385 46.97 -8.91 -1.03
C THR A 385 46.06 -9.96 -1.64
N GLY A 386 45.84 -9.90 -2.96
CA GLY A 386 44.81 -10.68 -3.65
C GLY A 386 43.40 -10.10 -3.50
N ALA A 387 43.24 -8.90 -2.93
CA ALA A 387 41.92 -8.26 -2.82
C ALA A 387 41.34 -7.95 -4.20
N ILE A 388 40.04 -8.17 -4.34
CA ILE A 388 39.26 -7.92 -5.56
C ILE A 388 38.00 -7.16 -5.16
N GLY A 389 37.55 -6.24 -6.01
CA GLY A 389 36.29 -5.52 -5.81
C GLY A 389 35.73 -4.99 -7.12
N LYS A 390 34.57 -4.35 -7.04
CA LYS A 390 33.91 -3.66 -8.15
C LYS A 390 33.78 -2.18 -7.86
N VAL A 391 34.10 -1.36 -8.86
CA VAL A 391 33.95 0.10 -8.77
C VAL A 391 32.47 0.45 -8.78
N VAL A 392 32.05 1.22 -7.78
CA VAL A 392 30.71 1.82 -7.76
C VAL A 392 30.74 3.19 -8.40
N GLU A 393 31.68 4.04 -7.96
CA GLU A 393 31.85 5.39 -8.46
C GLU A 393 33.29 5.87 -8.22
N TRP A 394 33.77 6.75 -9.09
CA TRP A 394 35.08 7.40 -8.98
C TRP A 394 34.94 8.92 -8.89
N ASP A 395 35.33 9.51 -7.75
CA ASP A 395 35.42 10.95 -7.58
C ASP A 395 36.83 11.43 -7.89
N SER A 396 37.01 11.97 -9.10
CA SER A 396 38.29 12.52 -9.56
C SER A 396 38.72 13.82 -8.86
N THR A 397 37.79 14.57 -8.27
CA THR A 397 38.08 15.85 -7.63
C THR A 397 38.67 15.60 -6.24
N LEU A 398 38.04 14.70 -5.48
CA LEU A 398 38.49 14.32 -4.15
C LEU A 398 39.44 13.11 -4.19
N GLY A 399 39.65 12.46 -5.31
CA GLY A 399 40.51 11.28 -5.38
C GLY A 399 39.98 10.10 -4.58
N ILE A 400 38.65 9.92 -4.54
CA ILE A 400 37.97 8.89 -3.75
C ILE A 400 37.41 7.81 -4.68
N LEU A 401 37.78 6.56 -4.44
CA LEU A 401 37.26 5.40 -5.14
C LEU A 401 36.25 4.66 -4.25
N TYR A 402 34.99 4.67 -4.65
CA TYR A 402 33.93 3.89 -4.00
C TYR A 402 33.85 2.49 -4.61
N TYR A 403 33.82 1.47 -3.77
CA TYR A 403 33.83 0.07 -4.23
C TYR A 403 33.02 -0.85 -3.31
N GLN A 404 32.69 -2.02 -3.85
CA GLN A 404 32.02 -3.12 -3.14
C GLN A 404 32.78 -4.43 -3.39
N GLN A 405 32.67 -5.38 -2.45
CA GLN A 405 33.29 -6.70 -2.53
C GLN A 405 32.22 -7.77 -2.36
N GLU A 406 31.67 -8.25 -3.48
CA GLU A 406 30.64 -9.29 -3.44
C GLU A 406 31.26 -10.68 -3.21
N ARG A 407 30.51 -11.61 -2.58
CA ARG A 407 30.93 -13.00 -2.38
C ARG A 407 30.90 -13.85 -3.68
N TYR A 408 31.28 -13.26 -4.81
CA TYR A 408 31.42 -13.89 -6.12
C TYR A 408 32.82 -13.69 -6.71
N ALA A 409 33.25 -14.70 -7.49
CA ALA A 409 34.52 -14.68 -8.19
C ALA A 409 34.61 -13.47 -9.13
N ASP A 410 35.69 -12.69 -9.04
CA ASP A 410 35.92 -11.44 -9.79
C ASP A 410 35.04 -10.24 -9.40
N TYR A 411 34.16 -10.37 -8.40
CA TYR A 411 33.37 -9.26 -7.85
C TYR A 411 33.79 -8.86 -6.43
N GLY A 412 34.31 -9.81 -5.66
CA GLY A 412 34.93 -9.58 -4.36
C GLY A 412 35.84 -10.72 -3.90
N THR A 413 35.78 -11.88 -4.58
CA THR A 413 36.59 -13.05 -4.24
C THR A 413 37.56 -13.44 -5.36
N VAL A 414 38.68 -14.04 -4.95
CA VAL A 414 39.68 -14.61 -5.87
C VAL A 414 39.11 -15.84 -6.58
N SER A 415 39.00 -15.80 -7.91
CA SER A 415 38.32 -16.83 -8.71
C SER A 415 38.89 -18.25 -8.52
N ALA A 416 40.18 -18.37 -8.20
CA ALA A 416 40.84 -19.66 -7.99
C ALA A 416 40.57 -20.28 -6.60
N THR A 417 40.30 -19.46 -5.57
CA THR A 417 40.23 -19.92 -4.17
C THR A 417 38.91 -19.61 -3.48
N GLY A 418 38.10 -18.71 -4.05
CA GLY A 418 36.90 -18.17 -3.40
C GLY A 418 37.21 -17.26 -2.20
N SER A 419 38.47 -16.90 -1.96
CA SER A 419 38.85 -16.08 -0.81
C SER A 419 38.37 -14.64 -0.97
N ASN A 420 37.59 -14.15 0.00
CA ASN A 420 37.23 -12.74 0.12
C ASN A 420 38.28 -12.03 1.01
N THR A 421 39.19 -11.30 0.38
CA THR A 421 40.28 -10.58 1.07
C THR A 421 40.02 -9.09 0.99
N ALA A 422 40.04 -8.41 2.14
CA ALA A 422 39.89 -6.96 2.19
C ALA A 422 41.09 -6.25 1.56
N PHE A 423 40.83 -5.12 0.89
CA PHE A 423 41.89 -4.19 0.51
C PHE A 423 42.59 -3.67 1.76
N SER A 424 43.92 -3.65 1.77
CA SER A 424 44.68 -3.22 2.95
C SER A 424 46.07 -2.70 2.60
N GLY A 425 46.60 -1.83 3.46
CA GLY A 425 47.92 -1.22 3.34
C GLY A 425 48.11 -0.35 2.10
N SER A 426 49.26 0.30 1.99
CA SER A 426 49.60 1.18 0.86
C SER A 426 50.04 0.39 -0.38
N ASN A 427 49.26 -0.60 -0.85
CA ASN A 427 49.55 -1.32 -2.10
C ASN A 427 48.68 -0.82 -3.26
N ALA A 428 49.26 -0.78 -4.46
CA ALA A 428 48.58 -0.32 -5.68
C ALA A 428 47.28 -1.10 -5.96
N VAL A 429 46.23 -0.33 -6.25
CA VAL A 429 44.92 -0.80 -6.72
C VAL A 429 44.82 -0.48 -8.19
N THR A 430 44.54 -1.52 -8.99
CA THR A 430 44.53 -1.44 -10.46
C THR A 430 43.15 -1.75 -11.02
N GLY A 431 42.64 -0.90 -11.89
CA GLY A 431 41.43 -1.12 -12.69
C GLY A 431 41.70 -2.04 -13.87
N ALA A 432 40.89 -3.08 -14.02
CA ALA A 432 41.09 -4.10 -15.05
C ALA A 432 40.78 -3.60 -16.47
N SER A 433 39.80 -2.70 -16.61
CA SER A 433 39.35 -2.20 -17.91
C SER A 433 40.01 -0.86 -18.24
N SER A 434 40.10 0.04 -17.27
CA SER A 434 40.68 1.36 -17.43
C SER A 434 42.22 1.37 -17.42
N SER A 435 42.84 0.32 -16.87
CA SER A 435 44.26 0.32 -16.48
C SER A 435 44.63 1.46 -15.52
N ALA A 436 43.65 2.09 -14.88
CA ALA A 436 43.87 3.10 -13.87
C ALA A 436 44.58 2.48 -12.67
N VAL A 437 45.49 3.23 -12.06
CA VAL A 437 46.23 2.80 -10.87
C VAL A 437 46.17 3.91 -9.84
N GLY A 438 45.90 3.56 -8.59
CA GLY A 438 46.07 4.45 -7.45
C GLY A 438 46.53 3.66 -6.22
N THR A 439 47.19 4.33 -5.28
CA THR A 439 47.63 3.70 -4.03
C THR A 439 46.88 4.34 -2.88
N PRO A 440 46.29 3.58 -1.95
CA PRO A 440 45.66 4.15 -0.75
C PRO A 440 46.63 5.07 0.00
N ASP A 441 46.19 6.28 0.30
CA ASP A 441 46.99 7.28 1.00
C ASP A 441 47.01 6.98 2.50
N SER A 442 48.09 6.35 2.97
CA SER A 442 48.27 6.02 4.38
C SER A 442 48.36 7.24 5.30
N THR A 443 48.42 8.46 4.75
CA THR A 443 48.38 9.70 5.55
C THR A 443 46.96 10.29 5.65
N ALA A 444 46.01 9.76 4.90
CA ALA A 444 44.60 10.14 4.98
C ALA A 444 43.94 9.47 6.20
N ASP A 445 44.04 10.14 7.35
CA ASP A 445 43.48 9.71 8.64
C ASP A 445 42.54 10.77 9.24
N SER A 446 41.68 11.34 8.39
CA SER A 446 40.77 12.44 8.78
C SER A 446 39.52 12.50 7.91
N ALA A 447 38.55 13.29 8.35
CA ALA A 447 37.32 13.54 7.60
C ALA A 447 37.60 14.37 6.33
N VAL A 448 37.08 13.91 5.20
CA VAL A 448 37.05 14.63 3.93
C VAL A 448 35.63 15.12 3.69
N THR A 449 35.47 16.43 3.49
CA THR A 449 34.18 17.03 3.11
C THR A 449 33.87 16.75 1.64
N LEU A 450 32.66 16.25 1.41
CA LEU A 450 32.12 15.88 0.11
C LEU A 450 31.38 17.07 -0.53
N ALA A 451 30.96 16.91 -1.79
CA ALA A 451 30.42 17.99 -2.61
C ALA A 451 29.19 18.66 -2.00
N ASN A 452 28.30 17.91 -1.34
CA ASN A 452 27.10 18.44 -0.69
C ASN A 452 27.28 18.73 0.81
N GLY A 453 28.53 18.70 1.30
CA GLY A 453 28.90 19.14 2.64
C GLY A 453 28.88 18.05 3.71
N ASN A 454 28.46 16.81 3.40
CA ASN A 454 28.64 15.69 4.32
C ASN A 454 30.13 15.28 4.35
N THR A 455 30.51 14.41 5.29
CA THR A 455 31.91 13.97 5.44
C THR A 455 32.04 12.46 5.41
N ILE A 456 33.12 11.99 4.80
CA ILE A 456 33.59 10.60 4.95
C ILE A 456 34.89 10.60 5.74
N THR A 457 35.01 9.74 6.75
CA THR A 457 36.22 9.64 7.57
C THR A 457 37.07 8.48 7.07
N PHE A 458 38.33 8.77 6.74
CA PHE A 458 39.32 7.77 6.37
C PHE A 458 40.24 7.45 7.54
N THR A 459 40.69 6.20 7.59
CA THR A 459 41.82 5.73 8.41
C THR A 459 42.79 5.00 7.49
N ASP A 460 44.04 5.46 7.45
CA ASP A 460 45.07 5.00 6.51
C ASP A 460 44.61 4.96 5.03
N GLY A 461 43.72 5.87 4.64
CA GLY A 461 43.15 5.94 3.29
C GLY A 461 41.97 5.01 3.02
N TYR A 462 41.43 4.36 4.06
CA TYR A 462 40.27 3.46 3.97
C TYR A 462 39.07 4.00 4.74
N ALA A 463 37.87 3.82 4.19
CA ALA A 463 36.62 4.09 4.89
C ALA A 463 35.70 2.87 4.77
N ASN A 464 35.13 2.49 5.90
CA ASN A 464 34.13 1.42 5.99
C ASN A 464 32.75 1.93 5.55
N PRO A 465 31.82 1.01 5.22
CA PRO A 465 30.40 1.32 5.17
C PRO A 465 29.89 1.92 6.49
N GLU A 466 28.79 2.68 6.44
CA GLU A 466 28.24 3.34 7.63
C GLU A 466 27.40 2.39 8.50
N LEU A 467 26.80 1.37 7.90
CA LEU A 467 26.08 0.31 8.60
C LEU A 467 26.89 -0.97 8.62
N GLN A 468 26.68 -1.75 9.69
CA GLN A 468 27.24 -3.07 9.85
C GLN A 468 26.65 -4.00 8.77
N PRO A 469 27.48 -4.55 7.85
CA PRO A 469 27.00 -5.56 6.93
C PRO A 469 26.38 -6.74 7.69
N ASP A 470 25.36 -7.36 7.10
CA ASP A 470 24.64 -8.51 7.65
C ASP A 470 23.93 -8.22 8.99
N SER A 471 23.60 -6.95 9.27
CA SER A 471 22.80 -6.54 10.44
C SER A 471 21.33 -6.33 10.11
N GLY A 472 20.47 -6.24 11.12
CA GLY A 472 19.02 -6.09 10.94
C GLY A 472 18.37 -7.33 10.30
N ASN A 473 17.15 -7.16 9.78
CA ASN A 473 16.40 -8.22 9.10
C ASN A 473 15.88 -7.70 7.76
N ILE A 474 16.25 -8.36 6.65
CA ILE A 474 15.70 -8.03 5.34
C ILE A 474 14.32 -8.69 5.22
N ILE A 475 13.27 -7.87 5.07
CA ILE A 475 11.88 -8.35 5.03
C ILE A 475 11.23 -8.23 3.65
N TYR A 476 11.94 -7.63 2.69
CA TYR A 476 11.52 -7.51 1.31
C TYR A 476 12.74 -7.40 0.41
N GLN A 477 12.68 -8.03 -0.75
CA GLN A 477 13.67 -7.90 -1.81
C GLN A 477 13.01 -7.98 -3.18
N GLU A 478 13.48 -7.15 -4.10
CA GLU A 478 13.06 -7.11 -5.49
C GLU A 478 14.28 -6.96 -6.39
N ASN A 479 14.32 -7.76 -7.45
CA ASN A 479 15.23 -7.55 -8.58
C ASN A 479 14.46 -6.93 -9.74
N ARG A 480 15.03 -5.88 -10.33
CA ARG A 480 14.39 -5.12 -11.40
C ARG A 480 15.38 -4.71 -12.47
N LYS A 481 14.86 -4.28 -13.62
CA LYS A 481 15.68 -3.69 -14.69
C LYS A 481 16.51 -2.51 -14.15
N PRO A 482 17.71 -2.25 -14.69
CA PRO A 482 18.56 -1.16 -14.22
C PRO A 482 17.84 0.18 -14.25
N ILE A 483 17.98 0.93 -13.16
CA ILE A 483 17.60 2.32 -13.08
C ILE A 483 18.88 3.13 -12.99
N SER A 484 19.16 3.88 -14.06
CA SER A 484 20.23 4.87 -14.05
C SER A 484 19.86 6.02 -13.14
N ARG A 485 20.81 6.41 -12.30
CA ARG A 485 20.71 7.59 -11.44
C ARG A 485 21.46 8.75 -12.08
N ALA A 486 21.05 9.95 -11.74
CA ALA A 486 21.72 11.19 -12.11
C ALA A 486 21.48 12.24 -11.02
N THR A 487 22.34 13.26 -10.96
CA THR A 487 22.28 14.31 -9.92
C THR A 487 21.05 15.22 -10.07
N ASP A 488 20.45 15.28 -11.25
CA ASP A 488 19.23 16.03 -11.57
C ASP A 488 17.96 15.16 -11.61
N GLN A 489 18.07 13.89 -11.21
CA GLN A 489 16.96 12.93 -11.18
C GLN A 489 16.42 12.73 -9.76
N THR A 490 15.11 12.51 -9.67
CA THR A 490 14.43 12.03 -8.47
C THR A 490 13.75 10.70 -8.79
N GLU A 491 14.09 9.66 -8.04
CA GLU A 491 13.40 8.38 -8.05
C GLU A 491 12.34 8.34 -6.93
N ASP A 492 11.09 8.01 -7.25
CA ASP A 492 10.01 7.79 -6.27
C ASP A 492 9.65 6.30 -6.22
N ILE A 493 9.98 5.65 -5.11
CA ILE A 493 9.81 4.21 -4.90
C ILE A 493 8.66 4.01 -3.93
N LYS A 494 7.68 3.20 -4.34
CA LYS A 494 6.51 2.83 -3.54
C LYS A 494 6.46 1.32 -3.42
N ILE A 495 6.49 0.80 -2.20
CA ILE A 495 6.38 -0.63 -1.88
C ILE A 495 5.01 -0.84 -1.23
N ILE A 496 4.24 -1.79 -1.75
CA ILE A 496 2.92 -2.16 -1.21
C ILE A 496 3.02 -3.55 -0.62
N VAL A 497 2.65 -3.71 0.64
CA VAL A 497 2.60 -5.01 1.32
C VAL A 497 1.14 -5.36 1.59
N GLU A 498 0.74 -6.58 1.23
CA GLU A 498 -0.56 -7.18 1.53
C GLU A 498 -0.46 -8.08 2.77
N PHE A 499 -1.48 -8.05 3.62
CA PHE A 499 -1.56 -8.87 4.83
C PHE A 499 -2.73 -9.85 4.85
#